data_AF-A0A1E5P191-F1
#
_entry.id   AF-A0A1E5P191-F1
#
_cell.length_a   1.000
_cell.length_b   1.000
_cell.length_c   1.000
_cell.angle_alpha   90.00
_cell.angle_beta   90.00
_cell.angle_gamma   90.00
#
_symmetry.space_group_name_H-M   'P 1'
#
loop_
_entity.id
_entity.type
_entity.pdbx_description
1 polymer ?
#
loop_
_entity_poly.entity_id
_entity_poly.type
_entity_poly.pdbx_seq_one_letter_code
_entity_poly.pdbx_strand_id
1 'polypeptide(L)'
;MLIRTTDGYEMDVNEACVAANRYPPGQFFELLAELADRLGASLPPTGRPVILREEKDRAHFPAEVGKDAAVVAMTSSDLERYLCGS
;
A
#
# COMPACT_ATOMS: atom_id res chain seq x y z
N MET A 1 -7.46 -13.49 4.98
CA MET A 1 -8.85 -13.01 5.13
C MET A 1 -9.26 -12.51 3.77
N LEU A 2 -10.21 -13.19 3.15
CA LEU A 2 -10.67 -12.81 1.82
C LEU A 2 -11.77 -11.75 1.95
N ILE A 3 -11.46 -10.52 1.56
CA ILE A 3 -12.43 -9.43 1.42
C ILE A 3 -12.99 -9.52 0.00
N ARG A 4 -14.31 -9.70 -0.08
CA ARG A 4 -15.07 -9.65 -1.33
C ARG A 4 -16.04 -8.48 -1.28
N THR A 5 -15.97 -7.62 -2.27
CA THR A 5 -16.91 -6.51 -2.44
C THR A 5 -18.05 -6.95 -3.36
N THR A 6 -19.22 -6.31 -3.25
CA THR A 6 -20.47 -6.70 -3.96
C THR A 6 -20.39 -6.57 -5.49
N ASP A 7 -19.41 -5.84 -5.98
CA ASP A 7 -19.03 -5.61 -7.37
C ASP A 7 -18.01 -6.65 -7.90
N GLY A 8 -17.62 -7.63 -7.08
CA GLY A 8 -16.81 -8.77 -7.50
C GLY A 8 -15.30 -8.56 -7.42
N TYR A 9 -14.84 -7.57 -6.66
CA TYR A 9 -13.42 -7.38 -6.34
C TYR A 9 -13.01 -8.27 -5.17
N GLU A 10 -11.77 -8.76 -5.25
CA GLU A 10 -11.26 -9.76 -4.33
C GLU A 10 -9.87 -9.36 -3.86
N MET A 11 -9.70 -9.35 -2.54
CA MET A 11 -8.40 -9.17 -1.90
C MET A 11 -8.20 -10.16 -0.78
N ASP A 12 -7.03 -10.80 -0.78
CA ASP A 12 -6.61 -11.61 0.35
C ASP A 12 -5.68 -10.79 1.24
N VAL A 13 -6.10 -10.60 2.48
CA VAL A 13 -5.35 -9.90 3.51
C VAL A 13 -4.95 -10.89 4.59
N ASN A 14 -3.67 -11.12 4.77
CA ASN A 14 -3.15 -11.85 5.93
C ASN A 14 -2.19 -10.96 6.74
N GLU A 15 -1.70 -11.49 7.86
CA GLU A 15 -0.84 -10.76 8.78
C GLU A 15 0.47 -10.25 8.14
N ALA A 16 0.84 -10.77 6.96
CA ALA A 16 2.07 -10.45 6.27
C ALA A 16 1.88 -9.86 4.86
N CYS A 17 0.67 -9.89 4.29
CA CYS A 17 0.47 -9.60 2.87
C CYS A 17 -0.95 -9.15 2.54
N VAL A 18 -1.04 -8.19 1.61
CA VAL A 18 -2.27 -7.78 0.92
C VAL A 18 -2.09 -8.14 -0.56
N ALA A 19 -2.89 -9.10 -1.05
CA ALA A 19 -2.87 -9.55 -2.44
C ALA A 19 -4.19 -9.17 -3.13
N ALA A 20 -4.11 -8.37 -4.20
CA ALA A 20 -5.25 -7.99 -5.01
C ALA A 20 -5.44 -8.97 -6.18
N ASN A 21 -6.55 -9.71 -6.20
CA ASN A 21 -6.82 -10.72 -7.23
C ASN A 21 -7.74 -10.20 -8.34
N ARG A 22 -8.63 -9.26 -8.03
CA ARG A 22 -9.55 -8.65 -8.99
C ARG A 22 -9.86 -7.22 -8.56
N TYR A 23 -9.51 -6.23 -9.37
CA TYR A 23 -9.77 -4.81 -9.13
C TYR A 23 -10.29 -4.14 -10.41
N PRO A 24 -11.10 -3.08 -10.29
CA PRO A 24 -11.53 -2.30 -11.46
C PRO A 24 -10.31 -1.72 -12.17
N PRO A 25 -10.28 -1.72 -13.52
CA PRO A 25 -9.26 -1.01 -14.27
C PRO A 25 -9.21 0.46 -13.82
N GLY A 26 -8.04 0.91 -13.36
CA GLY A 26 -7.82 2.30 -12.91
C GLY A 26 -8.07 2.59 -11.42
N GLN A 27 -8.59 1.65 -10.63
CA GLN A 27 -8.90 1.88 -9.20
C GLN A 27 -8.00 1.13 -8.23
N PHE A 28 -6.96 0.46 -8.72
CA PHE A 28 -6.01 -0.28 -7.88
C PHE A 28 -5.41 0.60 -6.77
N PHE A 29 -5.00 1.83 -7.10
CA PHE A 29 -4.38 2.74 -6.15
C PHE A 29 -5.37 3.30 -5.12
N GLU A 30 -6.66 3.45 -5.49
CA GLU A 30 -7.71 3.82 -4.53
C GLU A 30 -7.89 2.74 -3.47
N LEU A 31 -7.99 1.48 -3.91
CA LEU A 31 -8.15 0.34 -3.04
C LEU A 31 -6.91 0.11 -2.15
N LEU A 32 -5.72 0.29 -2.70
CA LEU A 32 -4.46 0.18 -1.96
C LEU A 32 -4.33 1.27 -0.90
N ALA A 33 -4.69 2.51 -1.23
CA ALA A 33 -4.74 3.63 -0.30
C ALA A 33 -5.71 3.38 0.85
N GLU A 34 -6.96 2.96 0.54
CA GLU A 34 -7.98 2.69 1.55
C GLU A 34 -7.54 1.59 2.53
N LEU A 35 -6.88 0.53 2.03
CA LEU A 35 -6.41 -0.55 2.89
C LEU A 35 -5.22 -0.16 3.75
N ALA A 36 -4.25 0.56 3.19
CA ALA A 36 -3.12 1.07 3.97
C ALA A 36 -3.60 1.98 5.10
N ASP A 37 -4.59 2.84 4.83
CA ASP A 37 -5.20 3.71 5.83
C ASP A 37 -5.93 2.91 6.92
N ARG A 38 -6.87 2.03 6.53
CA ARG A 38 -7.66 1.22 7.47
C ARG A 38 -6.83 0.31 8.36
N LEU A 39 -5.74 -0.26 7.82
CA LEU A 39 -4.87 -1.18 8.55
C LEU A 39 -3.75 -0.46 9.30
N GLY A 40 -3.57 0.84 9.07
CA GLY A 40 -2.43 1.58 9.57
C GLY A 40 -1.08 1.06 9.06
N ALA A 41 -1.07 0.57 7.82
CA ALA A 41 0.05 -0.18 7.25
C ALA A 41 0.91 0.66 6.30
N SER A 42 2.23 0.46 6.38
CA SER A 42 3.19 0.88 5.36
C SER A 42 3.23 -0.15 4.23
N LEU A 43 3.60 0.27 3.01
CA LEU A 43 3.58 -0.56 1.81
C LEU A 43 5.02 -0.86 1.35
N PRO A 44 5.46 -2.12 1.24
CA PRO A 44 6.77 -2.49 0.69
C PRO A 44 6.68 -2.91 -0.80
N PRO A 45 6.73 -1.98 -1.76
CA PRO A 45 6.72 -2.32 -3.18
C PRO A 45 8.00 -3.07 -3.61
N THR A 46 7.86 -4.06 -4.47
CA THR A 46 8.99 -4.81 -5.01
C THR A 46 9.92 -3.90 -5.84
N GLY A 47 11.21 -3.89 -5.49
CA GLY A 47 12.23 -3.13 -6.22
C GLY A 47 12.18 -1.62 -6.01
N ARG A 48 11.41 -1.13 -5.03
CA ARG A 48 11.31 0.27 -4.64
C ARG A 48 11.40 0.41 -3.12
N PRO A 49 11.73 1.60 -2.60
CA PRO A 49 11.73 1.80 -1.16
C PRO A 49 10.34 1.62 -0.54
N VAL A 50 10.32 1.26 0.75
CA VAL A 50 9.08 1.14 1.52
C VAL A 50 8.38 2.50 1.60
N ILE A 51 7.07 2.49 1.40
CA ILE A 51 6.20 3.65 1.52
C ILE A 51 5.65 3.70 2.94
N LEU A 52 5.96 4.77 3.66
CA LEU A 52 5.49 5.06 5.00
C LEU A 52 4.29 6.01 4.93
N ARG A 53 3.32 5.82 5.84
CA ARG A 53 2.18 6.76 5.98
C ARG A 53 2.64 8.07 6.63
N GLU A 54 3.54 7.95 7.59
CA GLU A 54 4.07 9.06 8.38
C GLU A 54 5.50 8.73 8.85
N GLU A 55 6.29 9.76 9.13
CA GLU A 55 7.71 9.60 9.47
C GLU A 55 7.94 8.75 10.72
N LYS A 56 7.01 8.77 11.68
CA LYS A 56 7.09 7.94 12.89
C LYS A 56 7.05 6.43 12.59
N ASP A 57 6.45 6.02 11.48
CA ASP A 57 6.36 4.62 11.08
C ASP A 57 7.73 4.05 10.67
N ARG A 58 8.73 4.90 10.39
CA ARG A 58 10.11 4.50 10.05
C ARG A 58 10.74 3.65 11.17
N ALA A 59 10.36 3.91 12.42
CA ALA A 59 10.86 3.18 13.58
C ALA A 59 10.41 1.71 13.63
N HIS A 60 9.38 1.33 12.86
CA HIS A 60 8.92 -0.06 12.76
C HIS A 60 9.79 -0.92 11.83
N PHE A 61 10.76 -0.31 11.12
CA PHE A 61 11.60 -0.99 10.15
C PHE A 61 13.05 -1.11 10.62
N PRO A 62 13.78 -2.15 10.19
CA PRO A 62 15.23 -2.20 10.34
C PRO A 62 15.88 -0.96 9.74
N ALA A 63 16.96 -0.46 10.35
CA ALA A 63 17.58 0.82 9.98
C ALA A 63 17.95 0.91 8.48
N GLU A 64 18.37 -0.19 7.87
CA GLU A 64 18.71 -0.23 6.44
C GLU A 64 17.49 0.00 5.54
N VAL A 65 16.37 -0.66 5.85
CA VAL A 65 15.09 -0.47 5.13
C VAL A 65 14.51 0.90 5.44
N GLY A 66 14.58 1.30 6.71
CA GLY A 66 14.11 2.58 7.19
C GLY A 66 14.84 3.75 6.56
N LYS A 67 16.13 3.65 6.22
CA LYS A 67 16.90 4.76 5.62
C LYS A 67 16.34 5.21 4.27
N ASP A 68 15.97 4.25 3.43
CA ASP A 68 15.56 4.55 2.06
C ASP A 68 14.04 4.72 1.94
N ALA A 69 13.29 4.40 2.99
CA ALA A 69 11.84 4.52 3.03
C ALA A 69 11.35 5.96 2.74
N ALA A 70 10.26 6.06 1.97
CA ALA A 70 9.66 7.32 1.54
C ALA A 70 8.33 7.55 2.24
N VAL A 71 8.11 8.76 2.75
CA VAL A 71 6.80 9.18 3.26
C VAL A 71 5.96 9.65 2.07
N VAL A 72 4.83 9.01 1.84
CA VAL A 72 3.88 9.34 0.77
C VAL A 72 2.49 9.37 1.37
N ALA A 73 1.69 10.35 1.01
CA ALA A 73 0.29 10.38 1.42
C ALA A 73 -0.44 9.14 0.87
N MET A 74 -1.23 8.47 1.70
CA MET A 74 -2.00 7.29 1.31
C MET A 74 -3.25 7.70 0.53
N THR A 75 -3.03 8.35 -0.61
CA THR A 75 -4.05 8.71 -1.60
C THR A 75 -3.76 7.98 -2.90
N SER A 76 -4.80 7.73 -3.70
CA SER A 76 -4.65 7.08 -5.01
C SER A 76 -3.63 7.79 -5.90
N SER A 77 -3.76 9.11 -6.03
CA SER A 77 -2.89 9.92 -6.89
C SER A 77 -1.43 9.96 -6.44
N ASP A 78 -1.18 10.01 -5.13
CA ASP A 78 0.19 10.05 -4.61
C ASP A 78 0.87 8.68 -4.72
N LEU A 79 0.13 7.60 -4.47
CA LEU A 79 0.60 6.24 -4.67
C LEU A 79 0.87 5.94 -6.15
N GLU A 80 -0.04 6.32 -7.04
CA GLU A 80 0.15 6.16 -8.49
C GLU A 80 1.38 6.92 -8.97
N ARG A 81 1.51 8.18 -8.57
CA ARG A 81 2.68 9.01 -8.91
C ARG A 81 3.98 8.38 -8.42
N TYR A 82 4.01 7.92 -7.17
CA TYR A 82 5.21 7.33 -6.60
C TYR A 82 5.56 5.97 -7.23
N LEU A 83 4.56 5.14 -7.55
CA LEU A 83 4.74 3.78 -8.06
C LEU A 83 4.84 3.69 -9.59
N CYS A 84 4.34 4.66 -10.33
CA CYS A 84 4.34 4.64 -11.80
C CYS A 84 5.14 5.79 -12.43
N GLY A 85 5.45 6.86 -11.68
CA GLY A 85 6.28 7.97 -12.15
C GLY A 85 5.55 8.95 -13.09
N SER A 86 4.24 9.10 -12.95
CA SER A 86 3.39 10.04 -13.71
C SER A 86 3.49 11.50 -13.23
#